data_AF-A0A1D7QFP2-F1
#
_entry.id   AF-A0A1D7QFP2-F1
#
_cell.length_a   1.000
_cell.length_b   1.000
_cell.length_c   1.000
_cell.angle_alpha   90.00
_cell.angle_beta   90.00
_cell.angle_gamma   90.00
#
_symmetry.space_group_name_H-M   'P 1'
#
loop_
_entity.id
_entity.type
_entity.pdbx_description
1 polymer ?
#
loop_
_entity_poly.entity_id
_entity_poly.type
_entity_poly.pdbx_seq_one_letter_code
_entity_poly.pdbx_strand_id
1 'polypeptide(L)'
;MNLLRIWKKNDRFAALQSYSLRRFVCILLLLIIALQSFNKVGIMLAFKVNQDYIAKALCENKDKPQMHCNGRCVLAKKLKQAEQNEEKQRAQSQEKANVLFFCKMNRLKVEECLLSLQRRDFNSFYLRFKPSSFSNDIFKPPQRLRV
;
A
#
# COMPACT_ATOMS: atom_id res chain seq x y z
N MET A 1 41.69 -15.66 -28.66
CA MET A 1 40.81 -14.48 -28.88
C MET A 1 39.31 -14.78 -29.00
N ASN A 2 38.86 -16.04 -28.93
CA ASN A 2 37.44 -16.42 -29.10
C ASN A 2 36.69 -16.72 -27.79
N LEU A 3 37.38 -17.09 -26.70
CA LEU A 3 36.75 -17.46 -25.42
C LEU A 3 36.17 -16.25 -24.66
N LEU A 4 36.86 -15.12 -24.63
CA LEU A 4 36.37 -13.85 -24.04
C LEU A 4 35.10 -13.34 -24.73
N ARG A 5 34.95 -13.61 -26.02
CA ARG A 5 33.80 -13.18 -26.83
C ARG A 5 32.55 -14.03 -26.53
N ILE A 6 32.74 -15.30 -26.21
CA ILE A 6 31.66 -16.24 -25.83
C ILE A 6 31.20 -15.94 -24.40
N TRP A 7 32.12 -15.72 -23.45
CA TRP A 7 31.79 -15.32 -22.08
C TRP A 7 31.01 -14.00 -22.02
N LYS A 8 31.45 -12.97 -22.75
CA LYS A 8 30.75 -11.67 -22.81
C LYS A 8 29.37 -11.76 -23.48
N LYS A 9 29.14 -12.75 -24.35
CA LYS A 9 27.84 -13.01 -24.98
C LYS A 9 26.90 -13.72 -23.99
N ASN A 10 27.41 -14.70 -23.23
CA ASN A 10 26.68 -15.40 -22.18
C ASN A 10 26.17 -14.43 -21.08
N ASP A 11 27.02 -13.49 -20.64
CA ASP A 11 26.64 -12.48 -19.65
C ASP A 11 25.60 -11.48 -20.18
N ARG A 12 25.71 -11.07 -21.45
CA ARG A 12 24.69 -10.17 -22.05
C ARG A 12 23.36 -10.87 -22.28
N PHE A 13 23.34 -12.16 -22.62
CA PHE A 13 22.10 -12.93 -22.73
C PHE A 13 21.45 -13.16 -21.34
N ALA A 14 22.23 -13.48 -20.31
CA ALA A 14 21.73 -13.57 -18.93
C ALA A 14 21.20 -12.21 -18.40
N ALA A 15 21.87 -11.10 -18.73
CA ALA A 15 21.42 -9.74 -18.39
C ALA A 15 20.16 -9.30 -19.15
N LEU A 16 19.99 -9.73 -20.41
CA LEU A 16 18.76 -9.47 -21.19
C LEU A 16 17.58 -10.31 -20.69
N GLN A 17 17.80 -11.60 -20.41
CA GLN A 17 16.77 -12.52 -19.92
C GLN A 17 16.24 -12.09 -18.54
N SER A 18 17.13 -11.67 -17.64
CA SER A 18 16.78 -11.11 -16.32
C SER A 18 16.01 -9.79 -16.43
N TYR A 19 16.25 -8.96 -17.45
CA TYR A 19 15.50 -7.72 -17.66
C TYR A 19 14.07 -7.95 -18.15
N SER A 20 13.86 -8.86 -19.11
CA SER A 20 12.51 -9.25 -19.57
C SER A 20 11.72 -9.95 -18.46
N LEU A 21 12.33 -10.87 -17.71
CA LEU A 21 11.67 -11.53 -16.57
C LEU A 21 11.31 -10.51 -15.49
N ARG A 22 12.20 -9.57 -15.18
CA ARG A 22 11.92 -8.49 -14.23
C ARG A 22 10.75 -7.61 -14.69
N ARG A 23 10.64 -7.29 -15.98
CA ARG A 23 9.48 -6.58 -16.53
C ARG A 23 8.18 -7.37 -16.36
N PHE A 24 8.18 -8.66 -16.67
CA PHE A 24 7.00 -9.51 -16.44
C PHE A 24 6.61 -9.56 -14.97
N VAL A 25 7.58 -9.74 -14.07
CA VAL A 25 7.35 -9.70 -12.61
C VAL A 25 6.78 -8.36 -12.17
N CYS A 26 7.30 -7.24 -12.67
CA CYS A 26 6.76 -5.91 -12.36
C CYS A 26 5.33 -5.73 -12.89
N ILE A 27 5.03 -6.14 -14.12
CA ILE A 27 3.67 -6.05 -14.70
C ILE A 27 2.70 -6.92 -13.89
N LEU A 28 3.10 -8.14 -13.54
CA LEU A 28 2.31 -9.06 -12.75
C LEU A 28 2.05 -8.51 -11.34
N LEU A 29 3.07 -7.94 -10.68
CA LEU A 29 2.91 -7.25 -9.39
C LEU A 29 1.93 -6.08 -9.47
N LEU A 30 2.04 -5.24 -10.50
CA LEU A 30 1.13 -4.11 -10.71
C LEU A 30 -0.31 -4.59 -10.93
N LEU A 31 -0.51 -5.66 -11.70
CA LEU A 31 -1.82 -6.26 -11.91
C LEU A 31 -2.41 -6.82 -10.61
N ILE A 32 -1.62 -7.52 -9.80
CA ILE A 32 -2.08 -8.04 -8.49
C ILE A 32 -2.52 -6.89 -7.58
N ILE A 33 -1.74 -5.81 -7.48
CA ILE A 33 -2.10 -4.64 -6.66
C ILE A 33 -3.36 -3.97 -7.20
N ALA A 34 -3.50 -3.83 -8.51
CA ALA A 34 -4.72 -3.30 -9.11
C ALA A 34 -5.92 -4.18 -8.77
N LEU A 35 -5.78 -5.51 -8.87
CA LEU A 35 -6.83 -6.49 -8.57
C LEU A 35 -7.37 -6.41 -7.13
N GLN A 36 -6.55 -6.00 -6.16
CA GLN A 36 -6.98 -5.81 -4.76
C GLN A 36 -8.10 -4.76 -4.61
N SER A 37 -8.23 -3.84 -5.57
CA SER A 37 -9.25 -2.79 -5.53
C SER A 37 -10.63 -3.23 -6.03
N PHE A 38 -10.75 -4.42 -6.63
CA PHE A 38 -11.97 -4.87 -7.33
C PHE A 38 -12.93 -5.72 -6.49
N ASN A 39 -12.76 -5.81 -5.16
CA ASN A 39 -13.65 -6.59 -4.29
C ASN A 39 -15.14 -6.21 -4.47
N LYS A 40 -15.46 -4.92 -4.56
CA LYS A 40 -16.83 -4.42 -4.76
C LYS A 40 -17.36 -4.73 -6.16
N VAL A 41 -16.49 -4.77 -7.17
CA VAL A 41 -16.85 -5.12 -8.55
C VAL A 41 -17.24 -6.60 -8.64
N GLY A 42 -16.54 -7.48 -7.94
CA GLY A 42 -16.91 -8.91 -7.87
C GLY A 42 -18.31 -9.14 -7.31
N ILE A 43 -18.69 -8.40 -6.24
CA ILE A 43 -20.04 -8.48 -5.65
C ILE A 43 -21.11 -8.05 -6.67
N MET A 44 -20.85 -6.98 -7.42
CA MET A 44 -21.77 -6.48 -8.44
C MET A 44 -21.89 -7.45 -9.63
N LEU A 45 -20.77 -8.04 -10.07
CA LEU A 45 -20.74 -9.00 -11.16
C LEU A 45 -21.54 -10.25 -10.80
N ALA A 46 -21.29 -10.83 -9.62
CA ALA A 46 -22.01 -11.99 -9.12
C ALA A 46 -23.52 -11.71 -8.94
N PHE A 47 -23.88 -10.50 -8.51
CA PHE A 47 -25.28 -10.09 -8.43
C PHE A 47 -25.93 -10.04 -9.82
N LYS A 48 -25.23 -9.49 -10.83
CA LYS A 48 -25.75 -9.37 -12.19
C LYS A 48 -25.96 -10.73 -12.86
N VAL A 49 -25.01 -11.65 -12.72
CA VAL A 49 -25.10 -13.00 -13.32
C VAL A 49 -26.27 -13.80 -12.71
N ASN A 50 -26.51 -13.67 -11.40
CA ASN A 50 -27.53 -14.44 -10.69
C ASN A 50 -28.75 -13.59 -10.30
N GLN A 51 -28.99 -12.46 -10.97
CA GLN A 51 -29.97 -11.46 -10.54
C GLN A 51 -31.39 -12.06 -10.41
N ASP A 52 -31.79 -12.90 -11.37
CA ASP A 52 -33.11 -13.54 -11.38
C ASP A 52 -33.31 -14.50 -10.21
N TYR A 53 -32.29 -15.29 -9.89
CA TYR A 53 -32.32 -16.18 -8.73
C TYR A 53 -32.40 -15.37 -7.43
N ILE A 54 -31.62 -14.29 -7.32
CA ILE A 54 -31.62 -13.43 -6.13
C ILE A 54 -32.98 -12.74 -5.96
N ALA A 55 -33.58 -12.27 -7.05
CA ALA A 55 -34.90 -11.64 -7.03
C ALA A 55 -36.01 -12.60 -6.61
N LYS A 56 -35.95 -13.88 -7.04
CA LYS A 56 -36.98 -14.89 -6.76
C LYS A 56 -36.83 -15.56 -5.39
N ALA A 57 -35.61 -15.90 -4.98
CA ALA A 57 -35.35 -16.73 -3.79
C ALA A 57 -34.93 -15.93 -2.55
N LEU A 58 -34.20 -14.82 -2.73
CA LEU A 58 -33.52 -14.11 -1.62
C LEU A 58 -34.11 -12.71 -1.34
N CYS A 59 -34.93 -12.18 -2.24
CA CYS A 59 -35.52 -10.84 -2.10
C CYS A 59 -36.64 -10.83 -1.05
N GLU A 60 -36.47 -10.01 -0.02
CA GLU A 60 -37.49 -9.80 1.03
C GLU A 60 -38.69 -8.96 0.54
N ASN A 61 -38.51 -8.13 -0.50
CA ASN A 61 -39.54 -7.24 -1.04
C ASN A 61 -40.26 -7.84 -2.26
N LYS A 62 -40.25 -9.17 -2.42
CA LYS A 62 -40.90 -9.86 -3.54
C LYS A 62 -42.42 -9.64 -3.57
N ASP A 63 -43.03 -9.47 -2.39
CA ASP A 63 -44.48 -9.25 -2.23
C ASP A 63 -44.90 -7.79 -2.46
N LYS A 64 -43.96 -6.90 -2.80
CA LYS A 64 -44.20 -5.47 -3.06
C LYS A 64 -43.72 -5.08 -4.47
N PRO A 65 -44.39 -5.55 -5.53
CA PRO A 65 -43.97 -5.31 -6.93
C PRO A 65 -43.88 -3.81 -7.27
N GLN A 66 -44.69 -2.96 -6.64
CA GLN A 66 -44.64 -1.50 -6.80
C GLN A 66 -43.24 -0.90 -6.50
N MET A 67 -42.42 -1.54 -5.67
CA MET A 67 -41.09 -1.06 -5.30
C MET A 67 -39.99 -1.36 -6.34
N HIS A 68 -40.27 -2.20 -7.34
CA HIS A 68 -39.32 -2.56 -8.41
C HIS A 68 -37.93 -3.00 -7.87
N CYS A 69 -37.93 -3.71 -6.73
CA CYS A 69 -36.71 -4.01 -5.98
C CYS A 69 -35.75 -4.93 -6.74
N ASN A 70 -36.25 -5.99 -7.38
CA ASN A 70 -35.46 -6.91 -8.21
C ASN A 70 -34.17 -7.42 -7.53
N GLY A 71 -34.23 -7.72 -6.22
CA GLY A 71 -33.08 -8.22 -5.45
C GLY A 71 -32.08 -7.14 -4.97
N ARG A 72 -32.32 -5.85 -5.25
CA ARG A 72 -31.44 -4.74 -4.84
C ARG A 72 -31.26 -4.63 -3.31
N CYS A 73 -32.22 -5.08 -2.51
CA CYS A 73 -32.10 -5.14 -1.04
C CYS A 73 -30.94 -6.05 -0.60
N VAL A 74 -30.80 -7.23 -1.24
CA VAL A 74 -29.73 -8.18 -0.96
C VAL A 74 -28.37 -7.60 -1.37
N LEU A 75 -28.30 -6.93 -2.52
CA LEU A 75 -27.10 -6.25 -2.98
C LEU A 75 -26.66 -5.16 -1.97
N ALA A 76 -27.59 -4.30 -1.55
CA ALA A 76 -27.31 -3.25 -0.57
C ALA A 76 -26.81 -3.82 0.76
N LYS A 77 -27.38 -4.94 1.23
CA LYS A 77 -26.95 -5.63 2.45
C LYS A 77 -25.53 -6.18 2.32
N LYS A 78 -25.21 -6.85 1.20
CA LYS A 78 -23.87 -7.39 0.93
C LYS A 78 -22.81 -6.28 0.81
N LEU A 79 -23.14 -5.16 0.17
CA LEU A 79 -22.23 -4.01 0.07
C LEU A 79 -21.96 -3.37 1.42
N LYS A 80 -23.00 -3.15 2.24
CA LYS A 80 -22.84 -2.65 3.61
C LYS A 80 -21.99 -3.59 4.47
N GLN A 81 -22.20 -4.90 4.36
CA GLN A 81 -21.41 -5.88 5.09
C GLN A 81 -19.94 -5.87 4.67
N ALA A 82 -19.66 -5.74 3.37
CA ALA A 82 -18.29 -5.61 2.87
C ALA A 82 -17.60 -4.35 3.40
N GLU A 83 -18.30 -3.21 3.39
CA GLU A 83 -17.79 -1.94 3.90
C GLU A 83 -17.50 -1.98 5.42
N GLN A 84 -18.41 -2.55 6.22
CA GLN A 84 -18.19 -2.74 7.65
C GLN A 84 -16.99 -3.65 7.95
N ASN A 85 -16.79 -4.70 7.13
CA ASN A 85 -15.62 -5.57 7.27
C ASN A 85 -14.31 -4.85 6.91
N GLU A 86 -14.32 -4.05 5.84
CA GLU A 86 -13.18 -3.19 5.46
C GLU A 86 -12.85 -2.21 6.59
N GLU A 87 -13.86 -1.57 7.18
CA GLU A 87 -13.68 -0.62 8.28
C GLU A 87 -13.12 -1.28 9.55
N LYS A 88 -13.65 -2.45 9.94
CA LYS A 88 -13.10 -3.23 11.06
C LYS A 88 -11.65 -3.65 10.84
N GLN A 89 -11.31 -4.10 9.62
CA GLN A 89 -9.92 -4.44 9.28
C GLN A 89 -9.00 -3.22 9.32
N ARG A 90 -9.45 -2.06 8.84
CA ARG A 90 -8.70 -0.81 8.94
C ARG A 90 -8.45 -0.40 10.38
N ALA A 91 -9.47 -0.44 11.23
CA ALA A 91 -9.36 -0.12 12.65
C ALA A 91 -8.34 -1.06 13.35
N GLN A 92 -8.43 -2.37 13.10
CA GLN A 92 -7.48 -3.35 13.64
C GLN A 92 -6.05 -3.14 13.14
N SER A 93 -5.88 -2.76 11.86
CA SER A 93 -4.56 -2.44 11.29
C SER A 93 -3.97 -1.16 11.88
N GLN A 94 -4.79 -0.15 12.15
CA GLN A 94 -4.37 1.11 12.75
C GLN A 94 -3.92 0.91 14.20
N GLU A 95 -4.63 0.10 14.98
CA GLU A 95 -4.22 -0.29 16.33
C GLU A 95 -2.83 -0.95 16.33
N LYS A 96 -2.60 -1.92 15.44
CA LYS A 96 -1.30 -2.58 15.27
C LYS A 96 -0.20 -1.61 14.81
N ALA A 97 -0.50 -0.67 13.92
CA ALA A 97 0.45 0.33 13.46
C ALA A 97 0.87 1.29 14.58
N ASN A 98 -0.07 1.74 15.42
CA ASN A 98 0.21 2.62 16.56
C ASN A 98 1.16 1.95 17.57
N VAL A 99 1.00 0.64 17.81
CA VAL A 99 1.92 -0.14 18.68
C VAL A 99 3.33 -0.22 18.08
N LEU A 100 3.47 -0.35 16.76
CA LEU A 100 4.77 -0.38 16.09
C LEU A 100 5.47 0.99 16.08
N PHE A 101 4.71 2.08 15.92
CA PHE A 101 5.27 3.45 15.99
C PHE A 101 5.82 3.79 17.38
N PHE A 102 5.23 3.25 18.45
CA PHE A 102 5.75 3.44 19.81
C PHE A 102 7.07 2.70 20.06
N CYS A 103 7.39 1.66 19.28
CA CYS A 103 8.51 0.75 19.57
C CYS A 103 9.81 0.97 18.75
N LYS A 104 10.07 2.12 18.12
CA LYS A 104 11.40 2.32 17.50
C LYS A 104 11.95 3.75 17.54
N MET A 105 12.50 4.13 18.70
CA MET A 105 13.66 5.02 18.77
C MET A 105 14.88 4.25 19.29
N ASN A 106 15.29 3.21 18.56
CA ASN A 106 16.61 2.63 18.80
C ASN A 106 17.65 3.54 18.15
N ARG A 107 18.42 4.25 18.98
CA ARG A 107 19.56 5.06 18.52
C ARG A 107 20.57 4.17 17.80
N LEU A 108 20.57 4.22 16.47
CA LEU A 108 21.64 3.66 15.66
C LEU A 108 22.91 4.47 15.94
N LYS A 109 23.83 3.91 16.75
CA LYS A 109 25.23 4.36 16.75
C LYS A 109 25.84 3.83 15.46
N VAL A 110 25.93 4.68 14.46
CA VAL A 110 26.70 4.40 13.25
C VAL A 110 28.17 4.56 13.65
N GLU A 111 28.87 3.45 13.85
CA GLU A 111 30.34 3.46 13.86
C GLU A 111 30.79 3.72 12.42
N GLU A 112 31.51 4.83 12.23
CA GLU A 112 32.09 5.24 10.96
C GLU A 112 33.13 4.20 10.50
N CYS A 113 32.70 3.26 9.67
CA CYS A 113 33.63 2.45 8.90
C CYS A 113 33.95 3.19 7.59
N LEU A 114 35.17 3.72 7.54
CA LEU A 114 35.92 4.26 6.41
C LEU A 114 35.45 3.74 5.03
N LEU A 115 34.55 4.49 4.38
CA LEU A 115 34.34 4.39 2.93
C LEU A 115 35.12 5.51 2.26
N SER A 116 36.26 5.10 1.71
CA SER A 116 37.14 5.86 0.83
C SER A 116 36.38 6.77 -0.13
N LEU A 117 36.63 8.07 0.06
CA LEU A 117 36.29 9.22 -0.76
C LEU A 117 36.17 8.90 -2.26
N GLN A 118 34.95 8.72 -2.75
CA GLN A 118 34.61 9.05 -4.13
C GLN A 118 33.91 10.40 -4.12
N ARG A 119 34.73 11.45 -4.26
CA ARG A 119 34.31 12.85 -4.37
C ARG A 119 33.37 13.00 -5.57
N ARG A 120 32.07 12.97 -5.33
CA ARG A 120 31.05 13.51 -6.23
C ARG A 120 30.82 14.94 -5.77
N ASP A 121 31.04 15.90 -6.65
CA ASP A 121 30.77 17.32 -6.40
C ASP A 121 29.27 17.52 -6.13
N PHE A 122 28.86 17.40 -4.87
CA PHE A 122 27.52 17.79 -4.46
C PHE A 122 27.48 19.32 -4.37
N ASN A 123 26.46 19.90 -5.00
CA ASN A 123 26.25 21.34 -5.04
C ASN A 123 26.03 21.88 -3.62
N SER A 124 27.03 22.61 -3.10
CA SER A 124 27.07 23.18 -1.73
C SER A 124 25.85 24.03 -1.40
N PHE A 125 25.16 24.58 -2.41
CA PHE A 125 23.99 25.43 -2.25
C PHE A 125 22.85 24.74 -1.49
N TYR A 126 22.58 23.46 -1.77
CA TYR A 126 21.47 22.72 -1.14
C TYR A 126 21.83 22.16 0.25
N LEU A 127 23.12 22.12 0.61
CA LEU A 127 23.58 21.69 1.93
C LEU A 127 23.71 22.85 2.92
N ARG A 128 23.50 24.09 2.47
CA ARG A 128 23.60 25.29 3.32
C ARG A 128 22.44 25.41 4.32
N PHE A 129 21.31 24.77 4.05
CA PHE A 129 20.21 24.60 5.00
C PHE A 129 20.27 23.23 5.66
N LYS A 130 21.31 22.97 6.45
CA LYS A 130 21.17 22.02 7.55
C LYS A 130 20.44 22.76 8.67
N PRO A 131 19.22 22.36 9.09
CA PRO A 131 18.69 22.82 10.35
C PRO A 131 19.64 22.34 11.45
N SER A 132 20.40 23.27 12.02
CA SER A 132 21.19 23.06 13.20
C SER A 132 20.25 22.65 14.32
N SER A 133 20.49 21.47 14.88
CA SER A 133 20.03 21.03 16.19
C SER A 133 18.51 20.97 16.37
N PHE A 134 17.96 19.77 16.20
CA PHE A 134 16.68 19.41 16.82
C PHE A 134 16.83 19.49 18.35
N SER A 135 16.38 20.58 18.96
CA SER A 135 16.31 20.71 20.42
C SER A 135 15.12 19.89 20.92
N ASN A 136 15.38 18.87 21.74
CA ASN A 136 14.35 18.10 22.45
C ASN A 136 13.82 18.89 23.66
N ASP A 137 13.63 20.20 23.53
CA ASP A 137 12.98 20.97 24.58
C ASP A 137 11.48 20.70 24.50
N ILE A 138 11.06 19.78 25.37
CA ILE A 138 9.67 19.57 25.75
C ILE A 138 9.02 20.93 25.92
N PHE A 139 8.02 21.23 25.10
CA PHE A 139 7.26 22.48 25.14
C PHE A 139 6.72 22.68 26.56
N LYS A 140 7.35 23.54 27.36
CA LYS A 140 6.85 23.90 28.70
C LYS A 140 5.97 25.14 28.56
N PRO A 141 4.68 25.08 28.90
CA PRO A 141 3.84 26.28 28.90
C PRO A 141 4.36 27.29 29.94
N PRO A 142 4.17 28.61 29.72
CA PRO A 142 4.66 29.63 30.63
C PRO A 142 4.02 29.49 32.01
N GLN A 143 4.85 29.46 33.06
CA GLN A 143 4.36 29.44 34.43
C GLN A 143 3.79 30.81 34.76
N ARG A 144 2.50 30.83 35.11
CA ARG A 144 1.74 32.01 35.52
C ARG A 144 2.48 32.72 36.66
N LEU A 145 3.02 33.91 36.40
CA LEU A 145 3.50 34.82 37.44
C LEU A 145 2.32 35.12 38.36
N ARG A 146 2.42 34.67 39.61
CA ARG A 146 1.48 35.02 40.67
C ARG A 146 2.00 36.35 41.25
N VAL A 147 1.37 37.44 40.87
CA VAL A 147 1.47 38.75 41.53
C VAL A 147 0.11 39.05 42.14
#